data_AF-A6VMS0-F1
#
_entry.id   AF-A6VMS0-F1
#
_cell.length_a   1.000
_cell.length_b   1.000
_cell.length_c   1.000
_cell.angle_alpha   90.00
_cell.angle_beta   90.00
_cell.angle_gamma   90.00
#
_symmetry.space_group_name_H-M   'P 1'
#
loop_
_entity.id
_entity.type
_entity.pdbx_description
1 polymer ?
#
loop_
_entity_poly.entity_id
_entity_poly.type
_entity_poly.pdbx_seq_one_letter_code
_entity_poly.pdbx_strand_id
1 'polypeptide(L)'
;MKKLLQVILLLMPIGLFFPNGTSAHSPLYTEEVIPLFADENLSQEIGQLEAGAEIKLVQSTAKASQIELNLWRKTKGFGRVWYHSFAKNITDVVLSKEFMQNNPPLEIIEQKEDPNTGLMWQRVKMDAWVKKSDFTNDLTDFWANASNTFKSECSVCHKQRDTKMHNANEWVAVFNGMVGFTDMDEEIQKQVLRYLQMNASDADTAK
;
A
#
# COMPACT_ATOMS: atom_id res chain seq x y z
N MET A 1 -7.95 79.96 8.48
CA MET A 1 -7.07 79.21 7.56
C MET A 1 -6.70 77.88 8.22
N LYS A 2 -7.42 76.80 7.89
CA LYS A 2 -7.24 75.47 8.50
C LYS A 2 -6.13 74.72 7.75
N LYS A 3 -5.10 74.26 8.46
CA LYS A 3 -4.01 73.44 7.92
C LYS A 3 -4.54 72.04 7.58
N LEU A 4 -4.32 71.61 6.35
CA LEU A 4 -4.64 70.28 5.84
C LEU A 4 -3.50 69.32 6.26
N LEU A 5 -3.81 68.29 7.04
CA LEU A 5 -2.88 67.26 7.46
C LEU A 5 -2.85 66.18 6.36
N GLN A 6 -1.70 66.02 5.70
CA GLN A 6 -1.49 65.01 4.67
C GLN A 6 -1.09 63.69 5.34
N VAL A 7 -2.00 62.72 5.36
CA VAL A 7 -1.73 61.35 5.83
C VAL A 7 -1.04 60.60 4.68
N ILE A 8 0.24 60.26 4.86
CA ILE A 8 1.00 59.40 3.96
C ILE A 8 0.67 57.95 4.34
N LEU A 9 -0.11 57.27 3.51
CA LEU A 9 -0.38 55.84 3.62
C LEU A 9 0.83 55.07 3.05
N LEU A 10 1.66 54.48 3.91
CA LEU A 10 2.67 53.51 3.48
C LEU A 10 1.97 52.22 3.06
N LEU A 11 1.94 51.95 1.75
CA LEU A 11 1.56 50.65 1.20
C LEU A 11 2.72 49.66 1.42
N MET A 12 2.58 48.76 2.40
CA MET A 12 3.41 47.56 2.48
C MET A 12 3.06 46.63 1.30
N PRO A 13 4.05 46.00 0.64
CA PRO A 13 3.77 44.99 -0.36
C PRO A 13 3.15 43.78 0.33
N ILE A 14 1.90 43.49 -0.01
CA ILE A 14 1.22 42.25 0.33
C ILE A 14 2.02 41.14 -0.35
N GLY A 15 2.79 40.40 0.44
CA GLY A 15 3.45 39.18 0.00
C GLY A 15 2.39 38.23 -0.55
N LEU A 16 2.52 37.89 -1.83
CA LEU A 16 1.72 36.85 -2.46
C LEU A 16 2.00 35.54 -1.73
N PHE A 17 1.09 35.16 -0.84
CA PHE A 17 1.04 33.84 -0.24
C PHE A 17 0.61 32.89 -1.36
N PHE A 18 1.58 32.24 -2.01
CA PHE A 18 1.28 31.12 -2.89
C PHE A 18 0.81 29.96 -2.00
N PRO A 19 -0.46 29.51 -2.09
CA PRO A 19 -0.83 28.26 -1.46
C PRO A 19 0.00 27.18 -2.15
N ASN A 20 0.79 26.43 -1.39
CA ASN A 20 1.43 25.21 -1.87
C ASN A 20 0.33 24.35 -2.48
N GLY A 21 0.31 24.29 -3.81
CA GLY A 21 -0.54 23.36 -4.54
C GLY A 21 -0.18 21.98 -4.05
N THR A 22 -1.17 21.27 -3.52
CA THR A 22 -1.10 19.84 -3.30
C THR A 22 -0.92 19.22 -4.69
N SER A 23 0.31 18.94 -5.12
CA SER A 23 0.50 17.98 -6.20
C SER A 23 -0.09 16.66 -5.67
N ALA A 24 -1.19 16.19 -6.26
CA ALA A 24 -1.60 14.81 -6.07
C ALA A 24 -0.41 13.95 -6.51
N HIS A 25 0.30 13.36 -5.55
CA HIS A 25 1.41 12.47 -5.86
C HIS A 25 0.78 11.26 -6.53
N SER A 26 1.16 10.96 -7.77
CA SER A 26 0.74 9.74 -8.43
C SER A 26 1.22 8.55 -7.59
N PRO A 27 0.37 7.54 -7.36
CA PRO A 27 0.79 6.37 -6.63
C PRO A 27 1.95 5.68 -7.36
N LEU A 28 2.89 5.18 -6.59
CA LEU A 28 4.04 4.42 -7.09
C LEU A 28 3.98 3.00 -6.54
N TYR A 29 4.61 2.08 -7.26
CA TYR A 29 4.57 0.65 -6.99
C TYR A 29 5.92 0.02 -7.27
N THR A 30 6.11 -1.20 -6.75
CA THR A 30 7.10 -2.15 -7.26
C THR A 30 6.40 -3.37 -7.84
N GLU A 31 6.95 -3.93 -8.90
CA GLU A 31 6.40 -5.16 -9.52
C GLU A 31 6.90 -6.44 -8.83
N GLU A 32 7.89 -6.30 -7.95
CA GLU A 32 8.48 -7.39 -7.18
C GLU A 32 8.32 -7.14 -5.67
N VAL A 33 8.47 -8.21 -4.89
CA VAL A 33 8.58 -8.13 -3.43
C VAL A 33 9.93 -7.51 -3.07
N ILE A 34 9.93 -6.44 -2.27
CA ILE A 34 11.16 -5.77 -1.86
C ILE A 34 11.33 -5.76 -0.34
N PRO A 35 12.56 -5.97 0.19
CA PRO A 35 12.83 -5.83 1.61
C PRO A 35 12.71 -4.37 2.07
N LEU A 36 12.16 -4.20 3.28
CA LEU A 36 12.06 -2.94 4.00
C LEU A 36 13.17 -2.86 5.06
N PHE A 37 13.72 -1.67 5.27
CA PHE A 37 14.80 -1.40 6.21
C PHE A 37 14.43 -0.26 7.16
N ALA A 38 14.98 -0.30 8.38
CA ALA A 38 14.78 0.74 9.39
C ALA A 38 15.52 2.05 9.05
N ASP A 39 16.61 1.97 8.27
CA ASP A 39 17.55 3.06 8.10
C ASP A 39 18.11 3.16 6.68
N GLU A 40 18.60 4.34 6.32
CA GLU A 40 19.16 4.66 5.00
C GLU A 40 20.36 3.76 4.62
N ASN A 41 21.12 3.25 5.60
CA ASN A 41 22.25 2.38 5.32
C ASN A 41 21.82 0.93 5.03
N LEU A 42 20.53 0.64 5.07
CA LEU A 42 19.97 -0.69 4.81
C LEU A 42 20.57 -1.73 5.77
N SER A 43 20.83 -1.32 7.02
CA SER A 43 21.60 -2.12 7.98
C SER A 43 20.74 -3.14 8.71
N GLN A 44 19.46 -2.84 8.88
CA GLN A 44 18.49 -3.69 9.55
C GLN A 44 17.25 -3.87 8.68
N GLU A 45 17.07 -5.08 8.15
CA GLU A 45 15.84 -5.48 7.50
C GLU A 45 14.72 -5.61 8.54
N ILE A 46 13.58 -4.97 8.28
CA ILE A 46 12.43 -4.89 9.19
C ILE A 46 11.20 -5.60 8.65
N GLY A 47 11.26 -6.12 7.42
CA GLY A 47 10.15 -6.79 6.76
C GLY A 47 10.25 -6.69 5.25
N GLN A 48 9.10 -6.82 4.59
CA GLN A 48 8.98 -6.75 3.14
C GLN A 48 7.70 -6.04 2.71
N LEU A 49 7.77 -5.40 1.55
CA LEU A 49 6.66 -4.84 0.79
C LEU A 49 6.30 -5.84 -0.32
N GLU A 50 5.02 -6.19 -0.43
CA GLU A 50 4.54 -7.09 -1.47
C GLU A 50 4.43 -6.38 -2.83
N ALA A 51 4.60 -7.13 -3.92
CA ALA A 51 4.45 -6.61 -5.28
C ALA A 51 3.07 -5.98 -5.52
N GLY A 52 3.05 -4.85 -6.23
CA GLY A 52 1.84 -4.07 -6.52
C GLY A 52 1.23 -3.36 -5.31
N ALA A 53 1.96 -3.27 -4.19
CA ALA A 53 1.58 -2.41 -3.07
C ALA A 53 1.88 -0.94 -3.37
N GLU A 54 0.93 -0.07 -3.03
CA GLU A 54 1.07 1.37 -3.22
C GLU A 54 2.05 1.96 -2.20
N ILE A 55 2.96 2.80 -2.69
CA ILE A 55 3.89 3.57 -1.85
C ILE A 55 3.85 5.04 -2.26
N LYS A 56 4.29 5.88 -1.32
CA LYS A 56 4.63 7.27 -1.62
C LYS A 56 6.12 7.49 -1.42
N LEU A 57 6.80 7.96 -2.47
CA LEU A 57 8.22 8.28 -2.38
C LEU A 57 8.41 9.58 -1.57
N VAL A 58 9.21 9.51 -0.49
CA VAL A 58 9.53 10.67 0.35
C VAL A 58 10.81 11.34 -0.14
N GLN A 59 11.86 10.54 -0.31
CA GLN A 59 13.16 11.00 -0.82
C GLN A 59 13.97 9.84 -1.38
N SER A 60 15.03 10.15 -2.12
CA SER A 60 15.96 9.15 -2.67
C SER A 60 17.40 9.62 -2.55
N THR A 61 18.29 8.66 -2.36
CA THR A 61 19.73 8.85 -2.31
C THR A 61 20.39 8.07 -3.45
N ALA A 62 21.72 7.94 -3.41
CA ALA A 62 22.44 7.12 -4.38
C ALA A 62 22.11 5.62 -4.21
N LYS A 63 21.86 5.16 -2.98
CA LYS A 63 21.76 3.73 -2.63
C LYS A 63 20.38 3.28 -2.16
N ALA A 64 19.56 4.19 -1.66
CA ALA A 64 18.30 3.88 -0.99
C ALA A 64 17.23 4.92 -1.30
N SER A 65 15.97 4.52 -1.11
CA SER A 65 14.81 5.39 -1.19
C SER A 65 14.02 5.28 0.11
N GLN A 66 13.56 6.41 0.63
CA GLN A 66 12.64 6.43 1.75
C GLN A 66 11.22 6.51 1.20
N ILE A 67 10.37 5.61 1.66
CA ILE A 67 8.97 5.49 1.26
C ILE A 67 8.07 5.67 2.48
N GLU A 68 6.92 6.31 2.28
CA GLU A 68 5.85 6.42 3.26
C GLU A 68 4.83 5.32 2.98
N LEU A 69 4.53 4.53 4.00
CA LEU A 69 3.50 3.50 4.01
C LEU A 69 2.30 4.03 4.79
N ASN A 70 1.10 3.89 4.21
CA ASN A 70 -0.16 4.30 4.85
C ASN A 70 -1.21 3.19 4.68
N LEU A 71 -1.21 2.24 5.61
CA LEU A 71 -1.89 0.95 5.45
C LEU A 71 -2.71 0.60 6.69
N TRP A 72 -3.60 -0.39 6.54
CA TRP A 72 -4.42 -0.89 7.63
C TRP A 72 -3.73 -2.02 8.38
N ARG A 73 -3.93 -2.15 9.69
CA ARG A 73 -3.50 -3.31 10.47
C ARG A 73 -4.56 -3.70 11.49
N LYS A 74 -4.62 -4.99 11.82
CA LYS A 74 -5.39 -5.48 12.98
C LYS A 74 -4.62 -5.11 14.26
N THR A 75 -5.33 -4.65 15.30
CA THR A 75 -4.70 -4.37 16.60
C THR A 75 -4.37 -5.62 17.39
N LYS A 76 -5.04 -6.75 17.08
CA LYS A 76 -4.81 -8.05 17.72
C LYS A 76 -3.50 -8.67 17.23
N GLY A 77 -2.72 -9.21 18.18
CA GLY A 77 -1.41 -9.82 17.91
C GLY A 77 -0.30 -8.78 17.81
N PHE A 78 0.79 -9.09 17.09
CA PHE A 78 1.96 -8.19 16.97
C PHE A 78 1.76 -7.05 15.95
N GLY A 79 0.60 -6.94 15.30
CA GLY A 79 0.34 -5.89 14.29
C GLY A 79 1.30 -5.90 13.10
N ARG A 80 1.92 -7.06 12.80
CA ARG A 80 3.01 -7.19 11.81
C ARG A 80 2.56 -7.27 10.36
N VAL A 81 1.30 -7.63 10.11
CA VAL A 81 0.75 -7.73 8.75
C VAL A 81 -0.09 -6.50 8.51
N TRP A 82 0.29 -5.72 7.50
CA TRP A 82 -0.46 -4.54 7.08
C TRP A 82 -1.12 -4.81 5.74
N TYR A 83 -2.30 -4.23 5.59
CA TYR A 83 -3.28 -4.56 4.59
C TYR A 83 -3.63 -3.33 3.77
N HIS A 84 -3.90 -3.56 2.49
CA HIS A 84 -4.28 -2.56 1.51
C HIS A 84 -5.51 -1.74 1.96
N SER A 85 -6.58 -2.44 2.35
CA SER A 85 -7.87 -1.83 2.67
C SER A 85 -8.43 -2.30 4.00
N PHE A 86 -9.25 -1.43 4.61
CA PHE A 86 -9.97 -1.74 5.84
C PHE A 86 -10.80 -3.02 5.68
N ALA A 87 -10.67 -3.92 6.66
CA ALA A 87 -11.41 -5.19 6.73
C ALA A 87 -11.20 -6.14 5.53
N LYS A 88 -10.15 -5.93 4.72
CA LYS A 88 -9.76 -6.85 3.62
C LYS A 88 -8.42 -7.50 3.94
N ASN A 89 -8.33 -8.82 3.78
CA ASN A 89 -7.11 -9.59 3.95
C ASN A 89 -6.22 -9.54 2.69
N ILE A 90 -5.99 -8.33 2.17
CA ILE A 90 -5.11 -8.06 1.02
C ILE A 90 -3.81 -7.52 1.61
N THR A 91 -2.77 -8.34 1.67
CA THR A 91 -1.51 -7.98 2.34
C THR A 91 -0.64 -7.11 1.43
N ASP A 92 -0.18 -5.98 1.98
CA ASP A 92 0.75 -5.07 1.30
C ASP A 92 2.13 -5.10 1.99
N VAL A 93 2.18 -5.29 3.31
CA VAL A 93 3.43 -5.31 4.07
C VAL A 93 3.42 -6.40 5.13
N VAL A 94 4.54 -7.10 5.29
CA VAL A 94 4.80 -8.02 6.39
C VAL A 94 6.07 -7.59 7.11
N LEU A 95 5.92 -7.12 8.34
CA LEU A 95 7.02 -6.72 9.21
C LEU A 95 7.53 -7.89 10.08
N SER A 96 8.79 -7.80 10.47
CA SER A 96 9.39 -8.76 11.39
C SER A 96 8.77 -8.63 12.78
N LYS A 97 8.67 -9.75 13.49
CA LYS A 97 8.14 -9.77 14.85
C LYS A 97 9.01 -8.92 15.78
N GLU A 98 10.33 -9.02 15.64
CA GLU A 98 11.31 -8.29 16.45
C GLU A 98 11.14 -6.78 16.29
N PHE A 99 11.04 -6.28 15.06
CA PHE A 99 10.81 -4.85 14.80
C PHE A 99 9.52 -4.36 15.47
N MET A 100 8.41 -5.10 15.31
CA MET A 100 7.13 -4.72 15.88
C MET A 100 7.10 -4.75 17.42
N GLN A 101 7.90 -5.62 18.05
CA GLN A 101 8.00 -5.69 19.52
C GLN A 101 8.85 -4.55 20.10
N ASN A 102 9.70 -3.91 19.32
CA ASN A 102 10.59 -2.83 19.73
C ASN A 102 9.96 -1.43 19.57
N ASN A 103 8.63 -1.33 19.57
CA ASN A 103 7.86 -0.08 19.46
C ASN A 103 8.32 0.81 18.28
N PRO A 104 8.11 0.37 17.04
CA PRO A 104 8.57 1.13 15.88
C PRO A 104 7.85 2.48 15.77
N PRO A 105 8.48 3.48 15.12
CA PRO A 105 7.96 4.84 15.02
C PRO A 105 6.80 4.90 14.02
N LEU A 106 5.63 4.43 14.46
CA LEU A 106 4.40 4.39 13.68
C LEU A 106 3.40 5.44 14.20
N GLU A 107 2.76 6.14 13.28
CA GLU A 107 1.65 7.06 13.56
C GLU A 107 0.33 6.31 13.39
N ILE A 108 -0.59 6.41 14.35
CA ILE A 108 -1.96 5.89 14.21
C ILE A 108 -2.85 7.03 13.71
N ILE A 109 -3.36 6.88 12.48
CA ILE A 109 -4.17 7.88 11.80
C ILE A 109 -5.64 7.77 12.23
N GLU A 110 -6.18 6.56 12.24
CA GLU A 110 -7.55 6.29 12.66
C GLU A 110 -7.71 4.86 13.18
N GLN A 111 -8.80 4.61 13.91
CA GLN A 111 -9.18 3.28 14.37
C GLN A 111 -10.64 3.00 14.06
N LYS A 112 -10.94 1.76 13.67
CA LYS A 112 -12.28 1.34 13.27
C LYS A 112 -12.49 -0.14 13.58
N GLU A 113 -13.67 -0.49 14.09
CA GLU A 113 -14.08 -1.88 14.28
C GLU A 113 -14.64 -2.45 12.98
N ASP A 114 -14.19 -3.64 12.58
CA ASP A 114 -14.78 -4.40 11.48
C ASP A 114 -16.11 -5.02 11.92
N PRO A 115 -17.25 -4.59 11.37
CA PRO A 115 -18.57 -5.06 11.81
C PRO A 115 -18.80 -6.56 11.54
N ASN A 116 -18.05 -7.17 10.62
CA ASN A 116 -18.21 -8.59 10.29
C ASN A 116 -17.45 -9.50 11.27
N THR A 117 -16.37 -9.00 11.88
CA THR A 117 -15.48 -9.82 12.71
C THR A 117 -15.36 -9.34 14.16
N GLY A 118 -15.80 -8.11 14.47
CA GLY A 118 -15.60 -7.45 15.77
C GLY A 118 -14.14 -7.11 16.06
N LEU A 119 -13.25 -7.25 15.07
CA LEU A 119 -11.83 -6.94 15.24
C LEU A 119 -11.62 -5.43 15.11
N MET A 120 -10.83 -4.87 16.02
CA MET A 120 -10.33 -3.50 15.90
C MET A 120 -9.19 -3.44 14.87
N TRP A 121 -9.30 -2.47 13.96
CA TRP A 121 -8.29 -2.12 12.99
C TRP A 121 -7.79 -0.70 13.20
N GLN A 122 -6.55 -0.46 12.79
CA GLN A 122 -5.93 0.86 12.79
C GLN A 122 -5.40 1.14 11.39
N ARG A 123 -5.63 2.34 10.89
CA ARG A 123 -4.84 2.87 9.77
C ARG A 123 -3.59 3.50 10.34
N VAL A 124 -2.44 3.04 9.88
CA VAL A 124 -1.14 3.45 10.40
C VAL A 124 -0.28 4.03 9.28
N LYS A 125 0.56 4.99 9.66
CA LYS A 125 1.54 5.61 8.79
C LYS A 125 2.95 5.38 9.32
N MET A 126 3.89 5.04 8.46
CA MET A 126 5.29 4.84 8.85
C MET A 126 6.18 5.02 7.62
N ASP A 127 7.34 5.63 7.82
CA ASP A 127 8.38 5.66 6.82
C ASP A 127 9.27 4.42 6.94
N ALA A 128 9.66 3.86 5.80
CA ALA A 128 10.63 2.78 5.71
C ALA A 128 11.63 3.06 4.60
N TRP A 129 12.81 2.46 4.70
CA TRP A 129 13.83 2.52 3.67
C TRP A 129 13.78 1.28 2.80
N VAL A 130 14.05 1.45 1.52
CA VAL A 130 14.25 0.34 0.59
C VAL A 130 15.55 0.57 -0.16
N LYS A 131 16.15 -0.51 -0.66
CA LYS A 131 17.20 -0.37 -1.67
C LYS A 131 16.64 0.45 -2.82
N LYS A 132 17.48 1.26 -3.46
CA LYS A 132 17.05 2.01 -4.64
C LYS A 132 16.48 1.03 -5.68
N SER A 133 15.21 1.24 -6.00
CA SER A 133 14.41 0.38 -6.88
C SER A 133 13.77 1.22 -7.97
N ASP A 134 13.44 0.57 -9.08
CA ASP A 134 12.70 1.18 -10.18
C ASP A 134 11.20 1.18 -9.82
N PHE A 135 10.74 2.29 -9.24
CA PHE A 135 9.33 2.48 -8.97
C PHE A 135 8.58 2.79 -10.27
N THR A 136 7.41 2.16 -10.44
CA THR A 136 6.51 2.40 -11.56
C THR A 136 5.21 3.04 -11.09
N ASN A 137 4.58 3.84 -11.94
CA ASN A 137 3.18 4.28 -11.76
C ASN A 137 2.21 3.50 -12.66
N ASP A 138 2.71 2.49 -13.37
CA ASP A 138 1.95 1.65 -14.28
C ASP A 138 2.11 0.19 -13.87
N LEU A 139 0.99 -0.46 -13.56
CA LEU A 139 0.89 -1.88 -13.24
C LEU A 139 0.19 -2.69 -14.34
N THR A 140 0.07 -2.15 -15.56
CA THR A 140 -0.65 -2.79 -16.66
C THR A 140 -0.12 -4.20 -16.93
N ASP A 141 1.20 -4.35 -17.07
CA ASP A 141 1.83 -5.64 -17.35
C ASP A 141 1.77 -6.57 -16.13
N PHE A 142 1.99 -6.03 -14.92
CA PHE A 142 1.80 -6.76 -13.66
C PHE A 142 0.40 -7.40 -13.57
N TRP A 143 -0.66 -6.62 -13.83
CA TRP A 143 -2.04 -7.12 -13.80
C TRP A 143 -2.37 -8.04 -14.96
N ALA A 144 -1.83 -7.79 -16.15
CA ALA A 144 -2.00 -8.65 -17.31
C ALA A 144 -1.39 -10.03 -17.04
N ASN A 145 -0.18 -10.08 -16.47
CA ASN A 145 0.50 -11.31 -16.10
C ASN A 145 -0.29 -12.08 -15.06
N ALA A 146 -0.67 -11.47 -13.95
CA ALA A 146 -1.48 -12.13 -12.92
C ALA A 146 -2.84 -12.64 -13.45
N SER A 147 -3.49 -11.88 -14.33
CA SER A 147 -4.74 -12.30 -14.99
C SER A 147 -4.53 -13.50 -15.92
N ASN A 148 -3.45 -13.50 -16.70
CA ASN A 148 -3.13 -14.58 -17.63
C ASN A 148 -2.72 -15.85 -16.90
N THR A 149 -1.93 -15.73 -15.83
CA THR A 149 -1.60 -16.85 -14.94
C THR A 149 -2.85 -17.41 -14.30
N PHE A 150 -3.74 -16.57 -13.77
CA PHE A 150 -5.04 -17.05 -13.25
C PHE A 150 -5.82 -17.86 -14.29
N LYS A 151 -5.91 -17.36 -15.53
CA LYS A 151 -6.66 -18.05 -16.61
C LYS A 151 -6.01 -19.35 -17.02
N SER A 152 -4.69 -19.43 -17.08
CA SER A 152 -3.97 -20.62 -17.54
C SER A 152 -3.91 -21.68 -16.45
N GLU A 153 -3.56 -21.30 -15.22
CA GLU A 153 -3.32 -22.23 -14.12
C GLU A 153 -4.61 -22.70 -13.44
N CYS A 154 -5.63 -21.84 -13.33
CA CYS A 154 -6.87 -22.18 -12.61
C CYS A 154 -8.03 -22.67 -13.50
N SER A 155 -7.78 -22.91 -14.80
CA SER A 155 -8.76 -23.50 -15.73
C SER A 155 -8.42 -24.92 -16.20
N VAL A 156 -7.31 -25.49 -15.71
CA VAL A 156 -6.83 -26.82 -16.11
C VAL A 156 -7.81 -27.94 -15.68
N CYS A 157 -8.39 -27.82 -14.48
CA CYS A 157 -9.21 -28.89 -13.89
C CYS A 157 -10.73 -28.70 -14.10
N HIS A 158 -11.19 -27.46 -14.24
CA HIS A 158 -12.60 -27.10 -14.41
C HIS A 158 -12.73 -25.73 -15.08
N LYS A 159 -13.96 -25.32 -15.40
CA LYS A 159 -14.23 -23.98 -15.94
C LYS A 159 -13.67 -22.89 -15.02
N GLN A 160 -13.03 -21.89 -15.62
CA GLN A 160 -12.51 -20.71 -14.92
C GLN A 160 -13.62 -20.03 -14.10
N ARG A 161 -13.33 -19.74 -12.83
CA ARG A 161 -14.21 -18.95 -11.98
C ARG A 161 -14.14 -17.47 -12.37
N ASP A 162 -15.29 -16.81 -12.46
CA ASP A 162 -15.41 -15.35 -12.54
C ASP A 162 -14.94 -14.71 -11.22
N THR A 163 -14.12 -13.67 -11.30
CA THR A 163 -13.56 -12.96 -10.15
C THR A 163 -14.64 -12.33 -9.26
N LYS A 164 -15.83 -12.07 -9.81
CA LYS A 164 -16.98 -11.47 -9.11
C LYS A 164 -17.85 -12.48 -8.36
N MET A 165 -17.53 -13.78 -8.38
CA MET A 165 -18.29 -14.78 -7.58
C MET A 165 -17.95 -14.78 -6.09
N HIS A 166 -16.80 -14.21 -5.71
CA HIS A 166 -16.34 -14.17 -4.33
C HIS A 166 -15.89 -12.76 -3.96
N ASN A 167 -16.08 -12.40 -2.69
CA ASN A 167 -15.51 -11.19 -2.12
C ASN A 167 -14.00 -11.37 -1.85
N ALA A 168 -13.27 -10.28 -1.60
CA ALA A 168 -11.81 -10.32 -1.46
C ALA A 168 -11.32 -11.22 -0.31
N ASN A 169 -12.11 -11.37 0.76
CA ASN A 169 -11.76 -12.25 1.88
C ASN A 169 -12.08 -13.72 1.57
N GLU A 170 -13.15 -13.99 0.83
CA GLU A 170 -13.52 -15.34 0.38
C GLU A 170 -12.50 -15.92 -0.60
N TRP A 171 -11.94 -15.07 -1.48
CA TRP A 171 -10.91 -15.50 -2.43
C TRP A 171 -9.70 -16.14 -1.78
N VAL A 172 -9.34 -15.78 -0.53
CA VAL A 172 -8.24 -16.43 0.20
C VAL A 172 -8.49 -17.93 0.36
N ALA A 173 -9.67 -18.31 0.85
CA ALA A 173 -10.00 -19.72 1.07
C ALA A 173 -10.20 -20.46 -0.26
N VAL A 174 -10.86 -19.81 -1.22
CA VAL A 174 -11.12 -20.39 -2.55
C VAL A 174 -9.82 -20.64 -3.31
N PHE A 175 -8.88 -19.69 -3.27
CA PHE A 175 -7.58 -19.81 -3.92
C PHE A 175 -6.73 -20.91 -3.26
N ASN A 176 -6.65 -20.94 -1.93
CA ASN A 176 -5.90 -21.97 -1.20
C ASN A 176 -6.40 -23.40 -1.49
N GLY A 177 -7.69 -23.56 -1.78
CA GLY A 177 -8.25 -24.86 -2.19
C GLY A 177 -7.88 -25.32 -3.61
N MET A 178 -7.36 -24.41 -4.46
CA MET A 178 -6.97 -24.71 -5.85
C MET A 178 -5.46 -24.72 -6.04
N VAL A 179 -4.75 -23.80 -5.38
CA VAL A 179 -3.37 -23.42 -5.72
C VAL A 179 -2.36 -24.57 -5.63
N GLY A 180 -2.57 -25.52 -4.71
CA GLY A 180 -1.72 -26.70 -4.59
C GLY A 180 -1.81 -27.70 -5.76
N PHE A 181 -2.72 -27.47 -6.71
CA PHE A 181 -2.90 -28.27 -7.93
C PHE A 181 -2.45 -27.52 -9.20
N THR A 182 -1.72 -26.41 -9.04
CA THR A 182 -1.21 -25.56 -10.13
C THR A 182 0.31 -25.55 -10.14
N ASP A 183 0.92 -25.10 -11.24
CA ASP A 183 2.38 -24.97 -11.36
C ASP A 183 2.81 -23.51 -11.12
N MET A 184 2.56 -23.01 -9.91
CA MET A 184 2.93 -21.66 -9.48
C MET A 184 3.86 -21.71 -8.27
N ASP A 185 4.95 -20.94 -8.31
CA ASP A 185 5.76 -20.66 -7.12
C ASP A 185 5.03 -19.71 -6.16
N GLU A 186 5.54 -19.58 -4.92
CA GLU A 186 4.88 -18.79 -3.88
C GLU A 186 4.70 -17.30 -4.25
N GLU A 187 5.61 -16.73 -5.04
CA GLU A 187 5.53 -15.33 -5.45
C GLU A 187 4.40 -15.12 -6.47
N ILE A 188 4.36 -15.96 -7.50
CA ILE A 188 3.30 -15.96 -8.49
C ILE A 188 1.94 -16.22 -7.83
N GLN A 189 1.87 -17.15 -6.87
CA GLN A 189 0.65 -17.42 -6.11
C GLN A 189 0.12 -16.17 -5.41
N LYS A 190 0.98 -15.39 -4.75
CA LYS A 190 0.59 -14.14 -4.09
C LYS A 190 0.10 -13.09 -5.10
N GLN A 191 0.77 -12.94 -6.24
CA GLN A 191 0.35 -12.00 -7.28
C GLN A 191 -1.02 -12.37 -7.86
N VAL A 192 -1.27 -13.65 -8.11
CA VAL A 192 -2.57 -14.15 -8.58
C VAL A 192 -3.66 -13.96 -7.51
N LEU A 193 -3.38 -14.29 -6.25
CA LEU A 193 -4.33 -14.03 -5.16
C LEU A 193 -4.64 -12.53 -5.05
N ARG A 194 -3.62 -11.67 -5.09
CA ARG A 194 -3.80 -10.21 -5.10
C ARG A 194 -4.70 -9.79 -6.27
N TYR A 195 -4.46 -10.27 -7.48
CA TYR A 195 -5.31 -9.99 -8.64
C TYR A 195 -6.77 -10.38 -8.39
N LEU A 196 -7.02 -11.56 -7.82
CA LEU A 196 -8.37 -12.03 -7.51
C LEU A 196 -9.06 -11.13 -6.48
N GLN A 197 -8.34 -10.75 -5.42
CA GLN A 197 -8.88 -9.88 -4.39
C GLN A 197 -9.15 -8.47 -4.91
N MET A 198 -8.25 -7.92 -5.73
CA MET A 198 -8.40 -6.59 -6.35
C MET A 198 -9.45 -6.56 -7.47
N ASN A 199 -9.92 -7.72 -7.94
CA ASN A 199 -11.01 -7.84 -8.93
C ASN A 199 -12.25 -8.54 -8.37
N ALA A 200 -12.32 -8.71 -7.05
CA ALA A 200 -13.40 -9.38 -6.32
C ALA A 200 -14.76 -8.66 -6.46
N SER A 201 -15.84 -9.29 -5.99
CA SER A 201 -17.20 -8.72 -6.02
C SER A 201 -17.33 -7.39 -5.28
N ASP A 202 -16.51 -7.20 -4.25
CA ASP A 202 -16.44 -6.04 -3.36
C ASP A 202 -15.17 -5.21 -3.54
N ALA A 203 -14.47 -5.39 -4.67
CA ALA A 203 -13.35 -4.53 -5.03
C ALA A 203 -13.84 -3.13 -5.37
N ASP A 204 -13.16 -2.11 -4.83
CA ASP A 204 -13.42 -0.72 -5.18
C ASP A 204 -13.17 -0.51 -6.68
N THR A 205 -14.07 0.19 -7.37
CA THR A 205 -14.04 0.33 -8.83
C THR A 205 -13.01 1.32 -9.35
N ALA A 206 -12.19 1.91 -8.48
CA ALA A 206 -11.11 2.82 -8.88
C ALA A 206 -9.92 1.99 -9.41
N LYS A 207 -9.90 1.81 -10.73
CA LYS A 207 -8.70 1.46 -11.50
C LYS A 207 -8.02 2.73 -11.97
#